data_AF-A0A1H6X321-F1
#
_entry.id   AF-A0A1H6X321-F1
#
_cell.length_a   1.000
_cell.length_b   1.000
_cell.length_c   1.000
_cell.angle_alpha   90.00
_cell.angle_beta   90.00
_cell.angle_gamma   90.00
#
_symmetry.space_group_name_H-M   'P 1'
#
loop_
_entity.id
_entity.type
_entity.pdbx_description
1 polymer ?
#
loop_
_entity_poly.entity_id
_entity_poly.type
_entity_poly.pdbx_seq_one_letter_code
_entity_poly.pdbx_strand_id
1 'polypeptide(L)'
;MKSFRTRGIGLTAACALSLSAMGSLAVDACAQAGAAELEAQSEHAEIRRVPLARLEASLPGDARLVLFAITDRPGLYVMHAPSLAGQGAMFSRVVALFERRDMPRDHIVTMTEIATHARRFRTNAADLTAGNNFSSTELAHFFDLARSQHLTLTPGERALQRIAVQMGLIGERNGDWQARSSRDFLITIPGLGKGPGGEIIDAPVRAAILSHELGHWQYFSDNAYAQACRSFWWRELSYEQRAELTRQLEALGYDASDRIVIDEAQAYLLHTPAPYMPLADVPGPNGFDVAAIRGRLKQRVAEAMR
;
A
#
# COMPACT_ATOMS: atom_id res chain seq x y z
N MET A 1 -42.95 4.33 26.35
CA MET A 1 -42.46 3.32 25.39
C MET A 1 -40.94 3.28 25.45
N LYS A 2 -40.37 2.08 25.56
CA LYS A 2 -38.98 1.84 25.95
C LYS A 2 -37.99 2.18 24.82
N SER A 3 -36.94 2.88 25.22
CA SER A 3 -35.66 3.09 24.53
C SER A 3 -35.04 1.76 24.08
N PHE A 4 -34.57 1.71 22.83
CA PHE A 4 -33.54 0.78 22.39
C PHE A 4 -32.36 1.58 21.85
N ARG A 5 -31.33 1.72 22.70
CA ARG A 5 -29.98 2.09 22.30
C ARG A 5 -29.30 0.83 21.74
N THR A 6 -29.06 0.77 20.45
CA THR A 6 -28.10 -0.17 19.85
C THR A 6 -26.73 0.50 19.83
N ARG A 7 -25.80 -0.04 20.62
CA ARG A 7 -24.38 0.28 20.58
C ARG A 7 -23.79 -0.33 19.30
N GLY A 8 -23.50 0.50 18.30
CA GLY A 8 -22.59 0.14 17.22
C GLY A 8 -21.16 0.41 17.67
N ILE A 9 -20.33 -0.63 17.68
CA ILE A 9 -18.89 -0.50 17.84
C ILE A 9 -18.36 -0.06 16.47
N GLY A 10 -18.29 1.26 16.26
CA GLY A 10 -17.57 1.85 15.16
C GLY A 10 -16.11 2.00 15.55
N LEU A 11 -15.19 1.53 14.70
CA LEU A 11 -13.78 1.82 14.81
C LEU A 11 -13.53 3.26 14.32
N THR A 12 -13.96 4.25 15.11
CA THR A 12 -13.38 5.58 15.07
C THR A 12 -12.16 5.56 15.96
N ALA A 13 -10.96 5.41 15.37
CA ALA A 13 -9.71 5.65 16.09
C ALA A 13 -9.51 7.16 16.26
N ALA A 14 -10.32 7.76 17.13
CA ALA A 14 -10.06 9.06 17.73
C ALA A 14 -9.44 8.83 19.12
N CYS A 15 -8.11 8.86 19.20
CA CYS A 15 -7.42 9.18 20.44
C CYS A 15 -6.66 10.49 20.24
N ALA A 16 -7.37 11.59 20.50
CA ALA A 16 -6.74 12.85 20.85
C ALA A 16 -6.15 12.70 22.25
N LEU A 17 -4.83 12.63 22.35
CA LEU A 17 -4.09 13.01 23.56
C LEU A 17 -2.94 13.92 23.15
N SER A 18 -3.10 15.19 23.52
CA SER A 18 -2.06 16.20 23.61
C SER A 18 -0.98 15.76 24.60
N LEU A 19 0.29 15.74 24.17
CA LEU A 19 1.46 15.97 25.03
C LEU A 19 2.71 16.28 24.16
N SER A 20 3.17 17.52 24.33
CA SER A 20 4.57 17.95 24.49
C SER A 20 5.56 17.84 23.32
N ALA A 21 6.04 19.02 22.92
CA ALA A 21 7.11 19.32 21.97
C ALA A 21 8.52 18.88 22.43
N MET A 22 8.68 17.70 23.03
CA MET A 22 10.00 17.11 23.33
C MET A 22 10.25 15.75 22.64
N GLY A 23 9.33 15.30 21.77
CA GLY A 23 9.39 13.98 21.11
C GLY A 23 10.22 13.88 19.82
N SER A 24 10.71 15.00 19.28
CA SER A 24 11.36 15.00 17.95
C SER A 24 12.68 14.22 17.91
N LEU A 25 13.46 14.19 19.00
CA LEU A 25 14.76 13.50 19.01
C LEU A 25 14.64 11.98 19.24
N ALA A 26 13.63 11.53 19.98
CA ALA A 26 13.46 10.11 20.30
C ALA A 26 12.79 9.32 19.15
N VAL A 27 11.90 9.97 18.39
CA VAL A 27 11.26 9.39 17.20
C VAL A 27 12.28 9.21 16.07
N ASP A 28 13.19 10.17 15.88
CA ASP A 28 14.28 10.05 14.90
C ASP A 28 15.28 8.94 15.27
N ALA A 29 15.60 8.76 16.55
CA ALA A 29 16.51 7.70 17.00
C ALA A 29 15.92 6.28 16.86
N CYS A 30 14.62 6.10 17.15
CA CYS A 30 13.95 4.81 16.95
C CYS A 30 13.77 4.48 15.46
N ALA A 31 13.47 5.48 14.62
CA ALA A 31 13.39 5.30 13.18
C ALA A 31 14.76 4.95 12.57
N GLN A 32 15.85 5.56 13.04
CA GLN A 32 17.21 5.24 12.61
C GLN A 32 17.67 3.85 13.07
N ALA A 33 17.36 3.45 14.30
CA ALA A 33 17.68 2.12 14.81
C ALA A 33 16.95 1.01 14.04
N GLY A 34 15.64 1.19 13.78
CA GLY A 34 14.86 0.25 12.96
C GLY A 34 15.33 0.19 11.51
N ALA A 35 15.81 1.29 10.95
CA ALA A 35 16.33 1.33 9.58
C ALA A 35 17.71 0.66 9.44
N ALA A 36 18.58 0.76 10.46
CA ALA A 36 19.87 0.07 10.49
C ALA A 36 19.70 -1.45 10.67
N GLU A 37 18.78 -1.88 11.54
CA GLU A 37 18.44 -3.29 11.71
C GLU A 37 17.85 -3.88 10.43
N LEU A 38 16.96 -3.14 9.77
CA LEU A 38 16.41 -3.52 8.47
C LEU A 38 17.49 -3.65 7.39
N GLU A 39 18.43 -2.71 7.35
CA GLU A 39 19.58 -2.76 6.44
C GLU A 39 20.41 -4.03 6.67
N ALA A 40 20.71 -4.38 7.92
CA ALA A 40 21.42 -5.62 8.24
C ALA A 40 20.61 -6.88 7.85
N GLN A 41 19.30 -6.91 8.15
CA GLN A 41 18.44 -8.05 7.77
C GLN A 41 18.36 -8.24 6.25
N SER A 42 18.47 -7.15 5.46
CA SER A 42 18.42 -7.21 4.00
C SER A 42 19.66 -7.87 3.35
N GLU A 43 20.79 -7.98 4.05
CA GLU A 43 21.99 -8.62 3.50
C GLU A 43 21.81 -10.12 3.29
N HIS A 44 20.98 -10.75 4.13
CA HIS A 44 20.74 -12.20 4.14
C HIS A 44 19.24 -12.52 4.20
N ALA A 45 18.42 -11.71 3.53
CA ALA A 45 16.98 -11.89 3.53
C ALA A 45 16.61 -13.29 2.99
N GLU A 46 15.81 -14.03 3.78
CA GLU A 46 15.35 -15.36 3.41
C GLU A 46 14.37 -15.26 2.24
N ILE A 47 14.64 -15.96 1.14
CA ILE A 47 13.71 -16.07 0.00
C ILE A 47 13.00 -17.42 0.05
N ARG A 48 11.71 -17.39 0.33
CA ARG A 48 10.81 -18.55 0.33
C ARG A 48 10.08 -18.66 -1.00
N ARG A 49 9.96 -19.88 -1.52
CA ARG A 49 9.14 -20.18 -2.70
C ARG A 49 7.90 -20.93 -2.23
N VAL A 50 6.73 -20.32 -2.35
CA VAL A 50 5.47 -20.89 -1.86
C VAL A 50 4.35 -20.65 -2.87
N PRO A 51 3.36 -21.55 -2.99
CA PRO A 51 2.13 -21.23 -3.73
C PRO A 51 1.32 -20.18 -2.96
N LEU A 52 0.51 -19.39 -3.66
CA LEU A 52 -0.27 -18.28 -3.09
C LEU A 52 -1.15 -18.76 -1.92
N ALA A 53 -1.77 -19.93 -2.07
CA ALA A 53 -2.62 -20.54 -1.04
C ALA A 53 -1.89 -20.88 0.28
N ARG A 54 -0.56 -20.85 0.30
CA ARG A 54 0.27 -21.08 1.50
C ARG A 54 0.92 -19.82 2.04
N LEU A 55 0.78 -18.68 1.35
CA LEU A 55 1.45 -17.43 1.71
C LEU A 55 1.12 -17.01 3.14
N GLU A 56 -0.16 -16.89 3.48
CA GLU A 56 -0.61 -16.41 4.80
C GLU A 56 -0.08 -17.31 5.94
N ALA A 57 -0.17 -18.63 5.78
CA ALA A 57 0.34 -19.60 6.75
C ALA A 57 1.88 -19.60 6.85
N SER A 58 2.58 -19.06 5.84
CA SER A 58 4.04 -18.98 5.80
C SER A 58 4.57 -17.65 6.33
N LEU A 59 3.69 -16.69 6.63
CA LEU A 59 4.07 -15.38 7.16
C LEU A 59 4.66 -15.54 8.57
N PRO A 60 5.79 -14.87 8.85
CA PRO A 60 6.37 -14.89 10.18
C PRO A 60 5.43 -14.24 11.22
N GLY A 61 5.49 -14.74 12.45
CA GLY A 61 4.85 -14.12 13.62
C GLY A 61 5.76 -13.11 14.34
N ASP A 62 7.04 -13.08 13.97
CA ASP A 62 8.11 -12.27 14.54
C ASP A 62 8.55 -11.13 13.61
N ALA A 63 9.32 -10.19 14.15
CA ALA A 63 9.78 -8.99 13.45
C ALA A 63 10.99 -9.25 12.54
N ARG A 64 10.82 -10.13 11.55
CA ARG A 64 11.87 -10.44 10.57
C ARG A 64 11.47 -10.13 9.14
N LEU A 65 12.46 -9.74 8.33
CA LEU A 65 12.33 -9.56 6.89
C LEU A 65 12.32 -10.93 6.20
N VAL A 66 11.26 -11.20 5.43
CA VAL A 66 11.15 -12.42 4.63
C VAL A 66 10.61 -12.08 3.25
N LEU A 67 11.20 -12.68 2.23
CA LEU A 67 10.83 -12.48 0.83
C LEU A 67 10.15 -13.74 0.32
N PHE A 68 9.07 -13.58 -0.43
CA PHE A 68 8.30 -14.69 -1.00
C PHE A 68 8.23 -14.53 -2.52
N ALA A 69 8.64 -15.56 -3.24
CA ALA A 69 8.37 -15.73 -4.66
C ALA A 69 7.19 -16.70 -4.82
N ILE A 70 6.09 -16.24 -5.42
CA ILE A 70 4.85 -17.00 -5.48
C ILE A 70 4.87 -17.96 -6.68
N THR A 71 4.92 -19.26 -6.41
CA THR A 71 5.30 -20.26 -7.41
C THR A 71 4.23 -20.54 -8.45
N ASP A 72 2.96 -20.40 -8.08
CA ASP A 72 1.78 -20.61 -8.94
C ASP A 72 1.24 -19.30 -9.55
N ARG A 73 1.86 -18.16 -9.23
CA ARG A 73 1.54 -16.82 -9.76
C ARG A 73 2.83 -16.12 -10.23
N PRO A 74 3.39 -16.46 -11.41
CA PRO A 74 4.62 -15.86 -11.90
C PRO A 74 4.53 -14.33 -11.97
N GLY A 75 5.59 -13.65 -11.56
CA GLY A 75 5.64 -12.19 -11.47
C GLY A 75 5.09 -11.61 -10.16
N LEU A 76 4.45 -12.41 -9.31
CA LEU A 76 4.05 -11.98 -7.96
C LEU A 76 5.15 -12.26 -6.94
N TYR A 77 5.56 -11.20 -6.26
CA TYR A 77 6.51 -11.23 -5.16
C TYR A 77 5.90 -10.54 -3.95
N VAL A 78 6.16 -11.09 -2.77
CA VAL A 78 5.67 -10.52 -1.50
C VAL A 78 6.83 -10.33 -0.54
N MET A 79 6.94 -9.15 0.04
CA MET A 79 7.89 -8.84 1.09
C MET A 79 7.15 -8.63 2.41
N HIS A 80 7.51 -9.42 3.42
CA HIS A 80 7.13 -9.17 4.80
C HIS A 80 8.18 -8.26 5.44
N ALA A 81 7.82 -7.02 5.74
CA ALA A 81 8.66 -6.11 6.49
C ALA A 81 8.63 -6.45 8.00
N PRO A 82 9.73 -6.28 8.74
CA PRO A 82 9.77 -6.54 10.19
C PRO A 82 8.71 -5.79 11.01
N SER A 83 8.32 -4.59 10.56
CA SER A 83 7.34 -3.73 11.21
C SER A 83 6.80 -2.70 10.23
N LEU A 84 5.71 -2.03 10.61
CA LEU A 84 5.17 -0.90 9.83
C LEU A 84 6.18 0.26 9.71
N ALA A 85 6.95 0.53 10.76
CA ALA A 85 8.01 1.55 10.70
C ALA A 85 9.13 1.16 9.72
N GLY A 86 9.54 -0.11 9.71
CA GLY A 86 10.51 -0.61 8.73
C GLY A 86 10.00 -0.51 7.30
N GLN A 87 8.71 -0.80 7.07
CA GLN A 87 8.06 -0.60 5.77
C GLN A 87 8.06 0.87 5.36
N GLY A 88 7.64 1.76 6.25
CA GLY A 88 7.69 3.20 6.01
C GLY A 88 9.09 3.70 5.65
N ALA A 89 10.14 3.21 6.34
CA ALA A 89 11.53 3.57 6.04
C ALA A 89 11.99 3.17 4.63
N MET A 90 11.39 2.11 4.05
CA MET A 90 11.69 1.67 2.68
C MET A 90 10.91 2.46 1.61
N PHE A 91 9.63 2.75 1.87
CA PHE A 91 8.70 3.17 0.81
C PHE A 91 8.22 4.62 0.90
N SER A 92 8.49 5.37 1.96
CA SER A 92 7.92 6.71 2.14
C SER A 92 8.12 7.63 0.92
N ARG A 93 9.32 7.64 0.32
CA ARG A 93 9.59 8.43 -0.88
C ARG A 93 9.09 7.81 -2.18
N VAL A 94 8.94 6.48 -2.22
CA VAL A 94 8.35 5.76 -3.36
C VAL A 94 6.86 6.07 -3.45
N VAL A 95 6.13 5.95 -2.33
CA VAL A 95 4.70 6.32 -2.20
C VAL A 95 4.49 7.79 -2.52
N ALA A 96 5.35 8.68 -2.01
CA ALA A 96 5.28 10.10 -2.33
C ALA A 96 5.39 10.36 -3.85
N LEU A 97 6.26 9.64 -4.55
CA LEU A 97 6.46 9.79 -5.98
C LEU A 97 5.30 9.24 -6.83
N PHE A 98 4.69 8.10 -6.45
CA PHE A 98 3.78 7.37 -7.35
C PHE A 98 2.30 7.39 -6.96
N GLU A 99 1.96 7.69 -5.72
CA GLU A 99 0.60 7.50 -5.21
C GLU A 99 0.00 8.78 -4.63
N ARG A 100 0.81 9.59 -3.93
CA ARG A 100 0.34 10.80 -3.26
C ARG A 100 -0.07 11.89 -4.25
N ARG A 101 -1.23 12.51 -4.01
CA ARG A 101 -1.74 13.64 -4.80
C ARG A 101 -0.91 14.90 -4.63
N ASP A 102 -0.56 15.22 -3.39
CA ASP A 102 0.03 16.52 -3.01
C ASP A 102 1.57 16.53 -3.09
N MET A 103 2.13 15.57 -3.83
CA MET A 103 3.57 15.37 -3.99
C MET A 103 3.95 15.37 -5.47
N PRO A 104 5.15 15.84 -5.81
CA PRO A 104 5.61 15.88 -7.19
C PRO A 104 5.79 14.46 -7.76
N ARG A 105 5.55 14.35 -9.08
CA ARG A 105 5.62 13.09 -9.84
C ARG A 105 6.86 12.96 -10.72
N ASP A 106 7.61 14.05 -10.84
CA ASP A 106 8.76 14.21 -11.73
C ASP A 106 10.10 14.17 -11.00
N HIS A 107 10.10 14.27 -9.66
CA HIS A 107 11.29 14.21 -8.84
C HIS A 107 11.00 13.63 -7.45
N ILE A 108 12.02 13.01 -6.88
CA ILE A 108 12.01 12.49 -5.51
C ILE A 108 12.26 13.64 -4.55
N VAL A 109 11.32 13.84 -3.63
CA VAL A 109 11.44 14.82 -2.53
C VAL A 109 12.44 14.38 -1.46
N THR A 110 12.88 15.30 -0.61
CA THR A 110 13.73 15.02 0.55
C THR A 110 12.92 14.44 1.71
N MET A 111 13.60 13.77 2.64
CA MET A 111 12.96 13.29 3.89
C MET A 111 12.42 14.45 4.76
N THR A 112 13.05 15.62 4.69
CA THR A 112 12.55 16.83 5.37
C THR A 112 11.21 17.28 4.82
N GLU A 113 11.03 17.21 3.50
CA GLU A 113 9.76 17.51 2.83
C GLU A 113 8.69 16.47 3.18
N ILE A 114 9.02 15.17 3.18
CA ILE A 114 8.13 14.10 3.67
C ILE A 114 7.67 14.40 5.10
N ALA A 115 8.59 14.69 6.02
CA ALA A 115 8.28 14.98 7.40
C ALA A 115 7.44 16.26 7.57
N THR A 116 7.69 17.27 6.75
CA THR A 116 6.92 18.52 6.75
C THR A 116 5.50 18.30 6.25
N HIS A 117 5.34 17.51 5.19
CA HIS A 117 4.04 17.12 4.69
C HIS A 117 3.27 16.29 5.73
N ALA A 118 3.88 15.28 6.34
CA ALA A 118 3.25 14.46 7.37
C ALA A 118 2.71 15.32 8.54
N ARG A 119 3.50 16.30 8.99
CA ARG A 119 3.06 17.26 10.01
C ARG A 119 1.89 18.13 9.56
N ARG A 120 1.93 18.63 8.31
CA ARG A 120 0.91 19.54 7.75
C ARG A 120 -0.46 18.90 7.66
N PHE A 121 -0.51 17.64 7.24
CA PHE A 121 -1.77 16.94 7.02
C PHE A 121 -2.23 16.09 8.20
N ARG A 122 -1.48 16.08 9.32
CA ARG A 122 -1.71 15.20 10.48
C ARG A 122 -1.88 13.73 10.10
N THR A 123 -1.34 13.35 8.95
CA THR A 123 -1.28 11.98 8.46
C THR A 123 -0.14 11.28 9.19
N ASN A 124 -0.39 10.11 9.75
CA ASN A 124 0.74 9.28 10.13
C ASN A 124 1.32 8.60 8.87
N ALA A 125 2.65 8.51 8.76
CA ALA A 125 3.27 7.74 7.68
C ALA A 125 2.80 6.28 7.67
N ALA A 126 2.35 5.77 8.83
CA ALA A 126 1.72 4.48 9.00
C ALA A 126 0.36 4.32 8.29
N ASP A 127 -0.46 5.38 8.19
CA ASP A 127 -1.76 5.34 7.47
C ASP A 127 -1.58 5.28 5.95
N LEU A 128 -0.40 5.69 5.46
CA LEU A 128 -0.06 5.80 4.03
C LEU A 128 0.81 4.66 3.50
N THR A 129 1.20 3.72 4.37
CA THR A 129 2.16 2.67 4.00
C THR A 129 1.77 1.30 4.56
N ALA A 130 0.56 1.12 5.07
CA ALA A 130 0.09 -0.15 5.62
C ALA A 130 -0.29 -1.12 4.49
N GLY A 131 0.73 -1.67 3.84
CA GLY A 131 0.59 -2.30 2.54
C GLY A 131 1.05 -1.33 1.46
N ASN A 132 1.82 -1.84 0.49
CA ASN A 132 2.14 -1.10 -0.73
C ASN A 132 2.40 -2.10 -1.84
N ASN A 133 2.22 -1.65 -3.06
CA ASN A 133 2.31 -2.42 -4.28
C ASN A 133 3.08 -1.63 -5.35
N PHE A 134 4.20 -2.18 -5.82
CA PHE A 134 4.99 -1.53 -6.87
C PHE A 134 5.39 -2.51 -7.96
N SER A 135 5.21 -2.10 -9.21
CA SER A 135 5.84 -2.80 -10.32
C SER A 135 7.36 -2.68 -10.23
N SER A 136 8.07 -3.68 -10.75
CA SER A 136 9.52 -3.63 -10.92
C SER A 136 9.97 -2.40 -11.74
N THR A 137 9.13 -1.94 -12.67
CA THR A 137 9.34 -0.73 -13.48
C THR A 137 9.33 0.53 -12.62
N GLU A 138 8.37 0.67 -11.70
CA GLU A 138 8.31 1.80 -10.77
C GLU A 138 9.49 1.79 -9.81
N LEU A 139 9.87 0.62 -9.28
CA LEU A 139 11.05 0.48 -8.43
C LEU A 139 12.34 0.85 -9.17
N ALA A 140 12.52 0.37 -10.40
CA ALA A 140 13.67 0.72 -11.21
C ALA A 140 13.70 2.23 -11.49
N HIS A 141 12.56 2.83 -11.86
CA HIS A 141 12.45 4.26 -12.11
C HIS A 141 12.80 5.09 -10.88
N PHE A 142 12.33 4.70 -9.69
CA PHE A 142 12.67 5.38 -8.45
C PHE A 142 14.19 5.41 -8.21
N PHE A 143 14.86 4.25 -8.33
CA PHE A 143 16.31 4.21 -8.09
C PHE A 143 17.12 4.91 -9.18
N ASP A 144 16.65 4.89 -10.42
CA ASP A 144 17.27 5.61 -11.52
C ASP A 144 17.16 7.13 -11.33
N LEU A 145 15.96 7.60 -10.96
CA LEU A 145 15.68 8.99 -10.65
C LEU A 145 16.47 9.48 -9.42
N ALA A 146 16.61 8.63 -8.38
CA ALA A 146 17.45 8.95 -7.22
C ALA A 146 18.91 9.16 -7.62
N ARG A 147 19.42 8.33 -8.54
CA ARG A 147 20.78 8.46 -9.08
C ARG A 147 20.92 9.74 -9.90
N SER A 148 19.99 10.02 -10.82
CA SER A 148 20.06 11.21 -11.69
C SER A 148 19.95 12.52 -10.91
N GLN A 149 19.21 12.52 -9.80
CA GLN A 149 19.12 13.65 -8.85
C GLN A 149 20.30 13.71 -7.86
N HIS A 150 21.26 12.78 -7.93
CA HIS A 150 22.37 12.66 -6.98
C HIS A 150 21.92 12.57 -5.51
N LEU A 151 20.78 11.93 -5.25
CA LEU A 151 20.25 11.74 -3.92
C LEU A 151 20.98 10.61 -3.21
N THR A 152 21.28 10.83 -1.93
CA THR A 152 21.70 9.75 -1.04
C THR A 152 20.48 8.93 -0.65
N LEU A 153 20.53 7.61 -0.90
CA LEU A 153 19.51 6.69 -0.43
C LEU A 153 19.56 6.59 1.10
N THR A 154 18.40 6.57 1.74
CA THR A 154 18.29 6.29 3.18
C THR A 154 18.67 4.82 3.46
N PRO A 155 18.96 4.44 4.72
CA PRO A 155 19.21 3.03 5.05
C PRO A 155 18.08 2.08 4.62
N GLY A 156 16.82 2.51 4.79
CA GLY A 156 15.66 1.74 4.33
C GLY A 156 15.59 1.60 2.82
N GLU A 157 15.87 2.65 2.06
CA GLU A 157 15.88 2.58 0.59
C GLU A 157 17.04 1.74 0.06
N ARG A 158 18.20 1.75 0.72
CA ARG A 158 19.29 0.82 0.39
C ARG A 158 18.88 -0.63 0.65
N ALA A 159 18.16 -0.88 1.75
CA ALA A 159 17.60 -2.20 2.03
C ALA A 159 16.61 -2.61 0.92
N LEU A 160 15.71 -1.71 0.52
CA LEU A 160 14.77 -1.95 -0.59
C LEU A 160 15.49 -2.22 -1.91
N GLN A 161 16.53 -1.45 -2.24
CA GLN A 161 17.32 -1.66 -3.46
C GLN A 161 17.97 -3.04 -3.45
N ARG A 162 18.61 -3.43 -2.34
CA ARG A 162 19.22 -4.76 -2.18
C ARG A 162 18.18 -5.86 -2.34
N ILE A 163 17.02 -5.74 -1.70
CA ILE A 163 15.91 -6.69 -1.83
C ILE A 163 15.45 -6.82 -3.28
N ALA A 164 15.21 -5.69 -3.96
CA ALA A 164 14.75 -5.68 -5.35
C ALA A 164 15.78 -6.33 -6.30
N VAL A 165 17.09 -6.16 -6.02
CA VAL A 165 18.16 -6.84 -6.77
C VAL A 165 18.22 -8.34 -6.43
N GLN A 166 18.18 -8.71 -5.16
CA GLN A 166 18.24 -10.11 -4.69
C GLN A 166 17.07 -10.95 -5.22
N MET A 167 15.88 -10.36 -5.28
CA MET A 167 14.68 -11.00 -5.86
C MET A 167 14.70 -11.02 -7.39
N GLY A 168 15.66 -10.33 -8.03
CA GLY A 168 15.75 -10.23 -9.47
C GLY A 168 14.66 -9.35 -10.10
N LEU A 169 14.08 -8.41 -9.36
CA LEU A 169 13.09 -7.46 -9.87
C LEU A 169 13.74 -6.38 -10.73
N ILE A 170 14.90 -5.88 -10.28
CA ILE A 170 15.66 -4.83 -10.96
C ILE A 170 17.12 -5.26 -11.17
N GLY A 171 17.84 -4.52 -12.00
CA GLY A 171 19.28 -4.64 -12.13
C GLY A 171 19.88 -3.49 -12.92
N GLU A 172 21.19 -3.29 -12.78
CA GLU A 172 21.89 -2.29 -13.56
C GLU A 172 22.17 -2.78 -14.98
N ARG A 173 21.94 -1.90 -15.96
CA ARG A 173 22.32 -2.06 -17.37
C ARG A 173 22.79 -0.72 -17.91
N ASN A 174 24.00 -0.69 -18.45
CA ASN A 174 24.61 0.53 -19.02
C ASN A 174 24.67 1.73 -18.08
N GLY A 175 24.71 1.50 -16.76
CA GLY A 175 24.73 2.55 -15.74
C GLY A 175 23.36 2.96 -15.22
N ASP A 176 22.28 2.45 -15.80
CA ASP A 176 20.90 2.78 -15.42
C ASP A 176 20.24 1.64 -14.64
N TRP A 177 19.33 1.97 -13.73
CA TRP A 177 18.49 0.95 -13.09
C TRP A 177 17.34 0.56 -14.02
N GLN A 178 17.19 -0.75 -14.28
CA GLN A 178 16.14 -1.26 -15.16
C GLN A 178 15.40 -2.42 -14.51
N ALA A 179 14.09 -2.50 -14.77
CA ALA A 179 13.30 -3.66 -14.44
C ALA A 179 13.78 -4.88 -15.24
N ARG A 180 13.84 -6.05 -14.61
CA ARG A 180 14.16 -7.31 -15.30
C ARG A 180 13.00 -7.82 -16.15
N SER A 181 11.77 -7.48 -15.75
CA SER A 181 10.52 -7.87 -16.38
C SER A 181 9.49 -6.79 -16.07
N SER A 182 8.75 -6.31 -17.06
CA SER A 182 7.65 -5.35 -16.86
C SER A 182 6.38 -6.00 -16.27
N ARG A 183 6.41 -7.32 -16.00
CA ARG A 183 5.29 -8.08 -15.43
C ARG A 183 5.49 -8.39 -13.95
N ASP A 184 6.64 -8.03 -13.40
CA ASP A 184 7.00 -8.34 -12.03
C ASP A 184 6.45 -7.26 -11.10
N PHE A 185 5.92 -7.69 -9.97
CA PHE A 185 5.15 -6.87 -9.06
C PHE A 185 5.46 -7.27 -7.62
N LEU A 186 5.82 -6.28 -6.80
CA LEU A 186 6.16 -6.45 -5.39
C LEU A 186 5.01 -5.92 -4.53
N ILE A 187 4.41 -6.82 -3.77
CA ILE A 187 3.52 -6.49 -2.66
C ILE A 187 4.34 -6.44 -1.37
N THR A 188 3.98 -5.53 -0.47
CA THR A 188 4.60 -5.39 0.84
C THR A 188 3.55 -5.51 1.92
N ILE A 189 3.90 -6.19 3.02
CA ILE A 189 3.03 -6.28 4.20
C ILE A 189 3.85 -6.04 5.46
N PRO A 190 3.30 -5.33 6.46
CA PRO A 190 4.01 -5.07 7.70
C PRO A 190 3.93 -6.27 8.66
N GLY A 191 4.96 -6.40 9.51
CA GLY A 191 4.95 -7.28 10.66
C GLY A 191 3.92 -6.87 11.70
N LEU A 192 3.57 -7.82 12.58
CA LEU A 192 2.63 -7.58 13.66
C LEU A 192 3.22 -6.59 14.68
N GLY A 193 2.36 -5.80 15.32
CA GLY A 193 2.77 -4.91 16.41
C GLY A 193 2.20 -3.51 16.30
N LYS A 194 2.78 -2.60 17.09
CA LYS A 194 2.34 -1.20 17.15
C LYS A 194 3.09 -0.37 16.12
N GLY A 195 2.35 0.37 15.30
CA GLY A 195 2.86 1.36 14.37
C GLY A 195 3.35 2.63 15.07
N PRO A 196 4.11 3.49 14.36
CA PRO A 196 4.63 4.75 14.90
C PRO A 196 3.54 5.74 15.32
N GLY A 197 2.31 5.63 14.79
CA GLY A 197 1.15 6.42 15.24
C GLY A 197 0.29 5.78 16.30
N GLY A 198 0.65 4.58 16.73
CA GLY A 198 -0.10 3.79 17.66
C GLY A 198 -1.17 2.91 17.05
N GLU A 199 -1.17 2.78 15.72
CA GLU A 199 -1.91 1.77 14.97
C GLU A 199 -1.49 0.38 15.48
N ILE A 200 -2.41 -0.58 15.47
CA ILE A 200 -2.12 -1.96 15.86
C ILE A 200 -2.31 -2.84 14.64
N ILE A 201 -1.21 -3.43 14.18
CA ILE A 201 -1.21 -4.46 13.15
C ILE A 201 -1.33 -5.81 13.86
N ASP A 202 -2.56 -6.30 13.98
CA ASP A 202 -2.83 -7.67 14.40
C ASP A 202 -3.02 -8.59 13.18
N ALA A 203 -3.23 -9.89 13.43
CA ALA A 203 -3.35 -10.86 12.35
C ALA A 203 -4.54 -10.57 11.41
N PRO A 204 -5.76 -10.25 11.90
CA PRO A 204 -6.86 -9.81 11.05
C PRO A 204 -6.55 -8.57 10.19
N VAL A 205 -5.93 -7.54 10.75
CA VAL A 205 -5.53 -6.33 10.00
C VAL A 205 -4.51 -6.69 8.93
N ARG A 206 -3.46 -7.46 9.26
CA ARG A 206 -2.44 -7.89 8.30
C ARG A 206 -3.04 -8.72 7.16
N ALA A 207 -4.00 -9.60 7.46
CA ALA A 207 -4.71 -10.38 6.45
C ALA A 207 -5.56 -9.49 5.52
N ALA A 208 -6.23 -8.47 6.08
CA ALA A 208 -6.98 -7.50 5.29
C ALA A 208 -6.06 -6.67 4.35
N ILE A 209 -4.90 -6.23 4.85
CA ILE A 209 -3.86 -5.58 4.05
C ILE A 209 -3.42 -6.50 2.92
N LEU A 210 -2.99 -7.73 3.24
CA LEU A 210 -2.52 -8.68 2.22
C LEU A 210 -3.59 -8.93 1.14
N SER A 211 -4.85 -9.09 1.54
CA SER A 211 -5.96 -9.28 0.60
C SER A 211 -6.12 -8.07 -0.33
N HIS A 212 -6.11 -6.85 0.23
CA HIS A 212 -6.18 -5.60 -0.54
C HIS A 212 -5.03 -5.51 -1.57
N GLU A 213 -3.80 -5.72 -1.13
CA GLU A 213 -2.62 -5.67 -2.00
C GLU A 213 -2.65 -6.71 -3.13
N LEU A 214 -3.13 -7.93 -2.84
CA LEU A 214 -3.32 -8.96 -3.86
C LEU A 214 -4.35 -8.54 -4.91
N GLY A 215 -5.31 -7.70 -4.53
CA GLY A 215 -6.25 -7.07 -5.44
C GLY A 215 -5.57 -6.17 -6.46
N HIS A 216 -4.59 -5.37 -6.05
CA HIS A 216 -3.79 -4.57 -6.99
C HIS A 216 -2.96 -5.44 -7.94
N TRP A 217 -2.32 -6.49 -7.42
CA TRP A 217 -1.61 -7.44 -8.30
C TRP A 217 -2.56 -8.07 -9.32
N GLN A 218 -3.78 -8.45 -8.93
CA GLN A 218 -4.76 -8.99 -9.86
C GLN A 218 -5.15 -7.96 -10.94
N TYR A 219 -5.36 -6.70 -10.55
CA TYR A 219 -5.64 -5.61 -11.48
C TYR A 219 -4.48 -5.34 -12.46
N PHE A 220 -3.25 -5.43 -11.98
CA PHE A 220 -2.06 -5.24 -12.80
C PHE A 220 -1.79 -6.41 -13.75
N SER A 221 -1.93 -7.65 -13.26
CA SER A 221 -1.46 -8.85 -13.95
C SER A 221 -2.48 -9.48 -14.91
N ASP A 222 -3.78 -9.23 -14.72
CA ASP A 222 -4.85 -9.80 -15.54
C ASP A 222 -5.57 -8.70 -16.34
N ASN A 223 -5.29 -8.67 -17.66
CA ASN A 223 -5.86 -7.68 -18.57
C ASN A 223 -7.39 -7.73 -18.66
N ALA A 224 -8.00 -8.91 -18.59
CA ALA A 224 -9.44 -9.05 -18.68
C ALA A 224 -10.12 -8.57 -17.39
N TYR A 225 -9.53 -8.89 -16.24
CA TYR A 225 -9.94 -8.33 -14.95
C TYR A 225 -9.84 -6.79 -14.94
N ALA A 226 -8.69 -6.26 -15.38
CA ALA A 226 -8.44 -4.83 -15.40
C ALA A 226 -9.41 -4.09 -16.35
N GLN A 227 -9.67 -4.68 -17.52
CA GLN A 227 -10.64 -4.14 -18.47
C GLN A 227 -12.07 -4.17 -17.92
N ALA A 228 -12.44 -5.20 -17.17
CA ALA A 228 -13.74 -5.28 -16.51
C ALA A 228 -13.91 -4.14 -15.50
N CYS A 229 -12.91 -3.90 -14.65
CA CYS A 229 -12.91 -2.81 -13.67
C CYS A 229 -13.00 -1.43 -14.36
N ARG A 230 -12.19 -1.18 -15.39
CA ARG A 230 -12.25 0.07 -16.17
C ARG A 230 -13.58 0.26 -16.89
N SER A 231 -14.14 -0.82 -17.44
CA SER A 231 -15.44 -0.77 -18.12
C SER A 231 -16.56 -0.48 -17.12
N PHE A 232 -16.53 -1.10 -15.96
CA PHE A 232 -17.49 -0.84 -14.88
C PHE A 232 -17.45 0.63 -14.46
N TRP A 233 -16.24 1.17 -14.21
CA TRP A 233 -16.04 2.58 -13.86
C TRP A 233 -16.67 3.53 -14.88
N TRP A 234 -16.37 3.34 -16.18
CA TRP A 234 -16.79 4.28 -17.21
C TRP A 234 -18.20 4.07 -17.74
N ARG A 235 -18.71 2.85 -17.72
CA ARG A 235 -19.96 2.49 -18.41
C ARG A 235 -21.11 2.15 -17.48
N GLU A 236 -20.84 1.76 -16.24
CA GLU A 236 -21.87 1.27 -15.31
C GLU A 236 -22.02 2.13 -14.05
N LEU A 237 -20.98 2.85 -13.64
CA LEU A 237 -21.13 3.91 -12.66
C LEU A 237 -21.76 5.14 -13.30
N SER A 238 -22.66 5.81 -12.57
CA SER A 238 -23.10 7.15 -12.92
C SER A 238 -21.97 8.18 -12.72
N TYR A 239 -22.16 9.39 -13.21
CA TYR A 239 -21.23 10.49 -12.95
C TYR A 239 -21.11 10.77 -11.45
N GLU A 240 -22.23 10.80 -10.74
CA GLU A 240 -22.31 11.04 -9.29
C GLU A 240 -21.60 9.94 -8.50
N GLN A 241 -21.77 8.67 -8.90
CA GLN A 241 -21.10 7.54 -8.26
C GLN A 241 -19.58 7.60 -8.44
N ARG A 242 -19.09 7.94 -9.64
CA ARG A 242 -17.65 8.16 -9.87
C ARG A 242 -17.13 9.32 -9.05
N ALA A 243 -17.83 10.46 -9.08
CA ALA A 243 -17.43 11.65 -8.33
C ALA A 243 -17.36 11.39 -6.82
N GLU A 244 -18.31 10.65 -6.27
CA GLU A 244 -18.32 10.30 -4.85
C GLU A 244 -17.20 9.32 -4.47
N LEU A 245 -16.94 8.29 -5.29
CA LEU A 245 -15.78 7.40 -5.09
C LEU A 245 -14.46 8.17 -5.14
N THR A 246 -14.28 9.01 -6.16
CA THR A 246 -13.09 9.86 -6.29
C THR A 246 -12.94 10.76 -5.06
N ARG A 247 -14.02 11.41 -4.61
CA ARG A 247 -13.99 12.29 -3.43
C ARG A 247 -13.60 11.54 -2.15
N GLN A 248 -14.13 10.34 -1.93
CA GLN A 248 -13.78 9.52 -0.77
C GLN A 248 -12.31 9.07 -0.81
N LEU A 249 -11.80 8.65 -1.98
CA LEU A 249 -10.39 8.27 -2.15
C LEU A 249 -9.44 9.46 -2.03
N GLU A 250 -9.79 10.61 -2.60
CA GLU A 250 -9.04 11.86 -2.42
C GLU A 250 -8.98 12.26 -0.93
N ALA A 251 -10.04 12.02 -0.15
CA ALA A 251 -10.04 12.27 1.30
C ALA A 251 -9.09 11.32 2.07
N LEU A 252 -8.78 10.15 1.52
CA LEU A 252 -7.72 9.26 2.00
C LEU A 252 -6.32 9.68 1.49
N GLY A 253 -6.27 10.64 0.56
CA GLY A 253 -5.05 11.26 0.04
C GLY A 253 -4.49 10.64 -1.23
N TYR A 254 -5.29 9.80 -1.91
CA TYR A 254 -4.98 9.29 -3.23
C TYR A 254 -5.11 10.37 -4.31
N ASP A 255 -4.33 10.22 -5.38
CA ASP A 255 -4.46 11.05 -6.57
C ASP A 255 -5.77 10.77 -7.33
N ALA A 256 -6.38 11.82 -7.87
CA ALA A 256 -7.70 11.76 -8.49
C ALA A 256 -7.70 11.23 -9.94
N SER A 257 -6.54 10.87 -10.49
CA SER A 257 -6.47 10.28 -11.83
C SER A 257 -7.16 8.92 -11.89
N ASP A 258 -7.81 8.64 -13.02
CA ASP A 258 -8.49 7.35 -13.26
C ASP A 258 -7.56 6.14 -13.05
N ARG A 259 -6.25 6.31 -13.29
CA ARG A 259 -5.27 5.26 -13.04
C ARG A 259 -5.28 4.82 -11.58
N ILE A 260 -5.27 5.77 -10.64
CA ILE A 260 -5.24 5.49 -9.20
C ILE A 260 -6.64 5.15 -8.71
N VAL A 261 -7.65 5.98 -8.98
CA VAL A 261 -8.98 5.78 -8.36
C VAL A 261 -9.66 4.48 -8.80
N ILE A 262 -9.44 4.00 -10.03
CA ILE A 262 -10.00 2.72 -10.47
C ILE A 262 -9.30 1.54 -9.77
N ASP A 263 -7.98 1.62 -9.63
CA ASP A 263 -7.18 0.57 -8.99
C ASP A 263 -7.49 0.46 -7.49
N GLU A 264 -7.57 1.60 -6.80
CA GLU A 264 -7.96 1.67 -5.39
C GLU A 264 -9.42 1.23 -5.18
N ALA A 265 -10.35 1.73 -6.00
CA ALA A 265 -11.75 1.38 -5.86
C ALA A 265 -11.97 -0.13 -6.01
N GLN A 266 -11.32 -0.79 -6.97
CA GLN A 266 -11.47 -2.24 -7.12
C GLN A 266 -10.86 -3.01 -5.93
N ALA A 267 -9.71 -2.57 -5.41
CA ALA A 267 -9.07 -3.20 -4.26
C ALA A 267 -9.97 -3.10 -3.02
N TYR A 268 -10.48 -1.92 -2.68
CA TYR A 268 -11.40 -1.74 -1.55
C TYR A 268 -12.72 -2.48 -1.74
N LEU A 269 -13.34 -2.39 -2.92
CA LEU A 269 -14.65 -2.97 -3.15
C LEU A 269 -14.61 -4.50 -3.25
N LEU A 270 -13.55 -5.10 -3.78
CA LEU A 270 -13.52 -6.55 -4.03
C LEU A 270 -12.73 -7.30 -2.98
N HIS A 271 -11.59 -6.75 -2.57
CA HIS A 271 -10.54 -7.47 -1.84
C HIS A 271 -10.42 -7.06 -0.38
N THR A 272 -10.84 -5.86 -0.01
CA THR A 272 -10.88 -5.46 1.40
C THR A 272 -12.12 -6.02 2.11
N PRO A 273 -11.97 -6.70 3.27
CA PRO A 273 -13.10 -7.13 4.08
C PRO A 273 -13.88 -5.92 4.64
N ALA A 274 -15.21 -6.05 4.76
CA ALA A 274 -16.09 -4.94 5.14
C ALA A 274 -15.69 -4.18 6.43
N PRO A 275 -15.22 -4.83 7.52
CA PRO A 275 -14.80 -4.11 8.73
C PRO A 275 -13.61 -3.17 8.53
N TYR A 276 -12.82 -3.35 7.46
CA TYR A 276 -11.62 -2.58 7.15
C TYR A 276 -11.78 -1.67 5.93
N MET A 277 -13.00 -1.60 5.36
CA MET A 277 -13.28 -0.79 4.19
C MET A 277 -13.52 0.67 4.61
N PRO A 278 -12.78 1.64 4.07
CA PRO A 278 -12.93 3.06 4.44
C PRO A 278 -14.06 3.77 3.67
N LEU A 279 -14.62 3.11 2.65
CA LEU A 279 -15.72 3.66 1.85
C LEU A 279 -17.03 3.59 2.63
N ALA A 280 -17.78 4.69 2.60
CA ALA A 280 -19.02 4.85 3.34
C ALA A 280 -20.19 5.13 2.39
N ASP A 281 -21.37 4.65 2.79
CA ASP A 281 -22.62 4.94 2.08
C ASP A 281 -22.96 6.43 2.18
N VAL A 282 -23.52 6.97 1.09
CA VAL A 282 -24.12 8.31 1.06
C VAL A 282 -25.62 8.14 0.80
N PRO A 283 -26.50 8.51 1.75
CA PRO A 283 -27.94 8.37 1.56
C PRO A 283 -28.48 9.41 0.56
N GLY A 284 -29.56 9.06 -0.14
CA GLY A 284 -30.31 9.98 -1.01
C GLY A 284 -30.64 9.40 -2.39
N PRO A 285 -31.43 10.10 -3.20
CA PRO A 285 -31.82 9.66 -4.55
C PRO A 285 -30.63 9.58 -5.52
N ASN A 286 -29.56 10.34 -5.27
CA ASN A 286 -28.26 10.25 -5.94
C ASN A 286 -27.20 9.68 -5.00
N GLY A 287 -27.64 8.87 -4.03
CA GLY A 287 -26.80 8.28 -3.01
C GLY A 287 -25.80 7.26 -3.57
N PHE A 288 -24.85 6.92 -2.73
CA PHE A 288 -23.82 5.93 -2.99
C PHE A 288 -24.02 4.76 -2.02
N ASP A 289 -24.31 3.57 -2.55
CA ASP A 289 -24.44 2.33 -1.77
C ASP A 289 -23.26 1.42 -2.11
N VAL A 290 -22.36 1.29 -1.14
CA VAL A 290 -21.12 0.52 -1.27
C VAL A 290 -21.42 -0.94 -1.56
N ALA A 291 -22.41 -1.54 -0.89
CA ALA A 291 -22.75 -2.95 -1.03
C ALA A 291 -23.33 -3.24 -2.42
N ALA A 292 -24.21 -2.37 -2.92
CA ALA A 292 -24.79 -2.47 -4.26
C ALA A 292 -23.69 -2.34 -5.34
N ILE A 293 -22.82 -1.35 -5.22
CA ILE A 293 -21.71 -1.12 -6.16
C ILE A 293 -20.74 -2.30 -6.15
N ARG A 294 -20.36 -2.78 -4.97
CA ARG A 294 -19.56 -3.99 -4.79
C ARG A 294 -20.20 -5.20 -5.46
N GLY A 295 -21.50 -5.39 -5.30
CA GLY A 295 -22.25 -6.49 -5.92
C GLY A 295 -22.18 -6.47 -7.44
N ARG A 296 -22.42 -5.31 -8.06
CA ARG A 296 -22.35 -5.16 -9.53
C ARG A 296 -20.93 -5.36 -10.06
N LEU A 297 -19.92 -4.77 -9.39
CA LEU A 297 -18.53 -4.96 -9.79
C LEU A 297 -18.09 -6.42 -9.71
N LYS A 298 -18.49 -7.14 -8.64
CA LYS A 298 -18.25 -8.59 -8.51
C LYS A 298 -18.85 -9.36 -9.68
N GLN A 299 -20.10 -9.07 -10.03
CA GLN A 299 -20.75 -9.71 -11.17
C GLN A 299 -19.99 -9.42 -12.47
N ARG A 300 -19.61 -8.16 -12.70
CA ARG A 300 -18.92 -7.74 -13.92
C ARG A 300 -17.56 -8.41 -14.09
N VAL A 301 -16.79 -8.51 -13.01
CA VAL A 301 -15.52 -9.23 -13.01
C VAL A 301 -15.73 -10.73 -13.24
N ALA A 302 -16.71 -11.34 -12.56
CA ALA A 302 -17.01 -12.76 -12.74
C ALA A 302 -17.45 -13.07 -14.19
N GLU A 303 -18.15 -12.15 -14.86
CA GLU A 303 -18.49 -12.26 -16.27
C GLU A 303 -17.27 -12.23 -17.19
N ALA A 304 -16.29 -11.36 -16.91
CA ALA A 304 -15.09 -11.23 -17.73
C ALA A 304 -14.08 -12.37 -17.54
N MET A 305 -14.18 -13.10 -16.43
CA MET A 305 -13.28 -14.21 -16.06
C MET A 305 -13.82 -15.60 -16.42
N ARG A 306 -14.97 -15.67 -17.08
CA ARG A 306 -15.55 -16.90 -17.66
C ARG A 306 -15.09 -17.09 -19.09
#